data_AF-A0AA92TWX4-F1
#
_entry.id   AF-A0AA92TWX4-F1
#
_cell.length_a   1.000
_cell.length_b   1.000
_cell.length_c   1.000
_cell.angle_alpha   90.00
_cell.angle_beta   90.00
_cell.angle_gamma   90.00
#
_symmetry.space_group_name_H-M   'P 1'
#
loop_
_entity.id
_entity.type
_entity.pdbx_description
1 polymer ?
#
loop_
_entity_poly.entity_id
_entity_poly.type
_entity_poly.pdbx_seq_one_letter_code
_entity_poly.pdbx_strand_id
1 'polypeptide(L)'
;MEYWEAMCQELKKAGFQGQRGNRPPHDYEPFDAVFGGDIVFNLEAVHYLQNMGLLDNGKCPMCGIREDAVNYALSYQNGATFHVCKKCYKQYARQEKQKRGCACCLIVLAVLGVIIYGIVQLLIL
;
A
#
# COMPACT_ATOMS: atom_id res chain seq x y z
N MET A 1 24.47 2.28 3.35
CA MET A 1 23.12 2.77 3.66
C MET A 1 22.22 2.30 2.56
N GLU A 2 21.30 1.40 2.89
CA GLU A 2 20.32 0.91 1.92
C GLU A 2 19.37 2.04 1.54
N TYR A 3 18.83 2.00 0.32
CA TYR A 3 18.00 3.08 -0.23
C TYR A 3 16.79 3.41 0.67
N TRP A 4 16.22 2.39 1.32
CA TRP A 4 15.11 2.55 2.26
C TRP A 4 15.51 3.23 3.56
N GLU A 5 16.69 2.91 4.10
CA GLU A 5 17.21 3.54 5.30
C GLU A 5 17.39 5.04 5.09
N ALA A 6 17.89 5.45 3.92
CA ALA A 6 18.05 6.87 3.59
C ALA A 6 16.70 7.59 3.60
N MET A 7 15.66 6.99 3.01
CA MET A 7 14.31 7.57 3.00
C MET A 7 13.74 7.66 4.42
N CYS A 8 13.84 6.60 5.23
CA CYS A 8 13.38 6.62 6.63
C CYS A 8 14.09 7.68 7.47
N GLN A 9 15.41 7.81 7.32
CA GLN A 9 16.19 8.80 8.06
C GLN A 9 15.79 10.23 7.70
N GLU A 10 15.60 10.53 6.41
CA GLU A 10 15.20 11.87 5.98
C GLU A 10 13.77 12.21 6.45
N LEU A 11 12.86 11.24 6.39
CA LEU A 11 11.50 11.41 6.94
C LEU A 11 11.53 11.69 8.45
N LYS A 12 12.34 10.95 9.20
CA LYS A 12 12.51 11.14 10.65
C LYS A 12 13.12 12.51 10.97
N LYS A 13 14.14 12.94 10.22
CA LYS A 13 14.75 14.27 10.35
C LYS A 13 13.75 15.39 10.08
N ALA A 14 12.87 15.21 9.10
CA ALA A 14 11.82 16.17 8.77
C ALA A 14 10.62 16.14 9.73
N GLY A 15 10.62 15.23 10.71
CA GLY A 15 9.57 15.13 11.73
C GLY A 15 8.31 14.37 11.30
N PHE A 16 8.35 13.67 10.16
CA PHE A 16 7.23 12.80 9.78
C PHE A 16 7.12 11.63 10.75
N GLN A 17 5.89 11.23 11.09
CA GLN A 17 5.57 10.08 11.93
C GLN A 17 4.62 9.13 11.19
N GLY A 18 4.80 7.81 11.37
CA GLY A 18 3.91 6.81 10.80
C GLY A 18 2.52 6.88 11.45
N GLN A 19 1.48 7.16 10.66
CA GLN A 19 0.10 7.25 11.13
C GLN A 19 -0.70 6.01 10.71
N ARG A 20 -0.58 4.90 11.45
CA ARG A 20 -1.34 3.68 11.16
C ARG A 20 -2.63 3.59 11.97
N GLY A 21 -3.65 4.38 11.63
CA GLY A 21 -5.01 4.25 12.20
C GLY A 21 -5.01 4.06 13.73
N ASN A 22 -5.57 2.95 14.22
CA ASN A 22 -5.66 2.62 15.67
C ASN A 22 -4.34 2.15 16.33
N ARG A 23 -3.21 2.14 15.63
CA ARG A 23 -1.91 1.85 16.25
C ARG A 23 -1.25 3.15 16.69
N PRO A 24 -0.54 3.12 17.83
CA PRO A 24 0.22 4.28 18.26
C PRO A 24 1.21 4.72 17.15
N PRO A 25 1.48 6.04 17.06
CA PRO A 25 2.53 6.55 16.20
C PRO A 25 3.83 5.78 16.47
N HIS A 26 4.47 5.31 15.41
CA HIS A 26 5.75 4.60 15.51
C HIS A 26 6.77 5.22 14.56
N ASP A 27 8.03 5.12 14.96
CA ASP A 27 9.16 5.51 14.14
C ASP A 27 9.22 4.63 12.88
N TYR A 28 9.71 5.22 11.79
CA TYR A 28 9.84 4.53 10.52
C TYR A 28 10.97 3.47 10.55
N GLU A 29 10.61 2.19 10.62
CA GLU A 29 11.56 1.09 10.36
C GLU A 29 11.69 0.82 8.84
N PRO A 30 12.91 0.55 8.32
CA PRO A 30 13.23 0.53 6.88
C PRO A 30 12.29 -0.26 5.96
N PHE A 31 11.70 -1.36 6.43
CA PHE A 31 10.88 -2.23 5.59
C PHE A 31 9.38 -1.91 5.65
N ASP A 32 8.88 -1.57 6.84
CA ASP A 32 7.45 -1.35 7.08
C ASP A 32 7.01 0.11 6.88
N ALA A 33 7.94 1.06 6.88
CA ALA A 33 7.63 2.48 6.92
C ALA A 33 7.19 3.10 5.60
N VAL A 34 7.96 2.87 4.53
CA VAL A 34 7.97 3.84 3.42
C VAL A 34 7.08 3.41 2.25
N PHE A 35 7.19 2.16 1.81
CA PHE A 35 6.44 1.67 0.62
C PHE A 35 5.69 0.36 0.84
N GLY A 36 5.79 -0.21 2.05
CA GLY A 36 4.96 -1.31 2.56
C GLY A 36 3.96 -0.89 3.64
N GLY A 37 4.03 0.35 4.15
CA GLY A 37 3.19 0.86 5.23
C GLY A 37 2.82 2.33 5.10
N ASP A 38 3.00 3.14 6.15
CA ASP A 38 2.18 4.34 6.37
C ASP A 38 2.51 5.57 5.51
N ILE A 39 3.75 5.70 5.01
CA ILE A 39 4.16 6.87 4.19
C ILE A 39 3.36 6.98 2.90
N VAL A 40 3.02 5.87 2.22
CA VAL A 40 2.23 5.95 0.97
C VAL A 40 0.84 6.56 1.21
N PHE A 41 0.38 6.55 2.46
CA PHE A 41 -0.88 7.19 2.87
C PHE A 41 -0.70 8.63 3.34
N ASN A 42 0.54 9.09 3.56
CA ASN A 42 0.86 10.49 3.85
C ASN A 42 1.37 11.21 2.58
N LEU A 43 0.47 11.98 1.95
CA LEU A 43 0.77 12.73 0.72
C LEU A 43 1.96 13.69 0.87
N GLU A 44 2.04 14.39 2.01
CA GLU A 44 3.10 15.36 2.27
C GLU A 44 4.47 14.68 2.36
N ALA A 45 4.53 13.51 2.98
CA ALA A 45 5.76 12.74 3.11
C ALA A 45 6.25 12.21 1.75
N VAL A 46 5.33 11.78 0.88
CA VAL A 46 5.68 11.38 -0.50
C VAL A 46 6.22 12.57 -1.29
N HIS A 47 5.54 13.72 -1.25
CA HIS A 47 6.00 14.94 -1.91
C HIS A 47 7.34 15.42 -1.36
N TYR A 48 7.56 15.32 -0.05
CA TYR A 48 8.83 15.67 0.57
C TYR A 48 9.98 14.82 0.00
N LEU A 49 9.81 13.50 -0.07
CA LEU A 49 10.82 12.61 -0.63
C LEU A 49 11.06 12.84 -2.13
N GLN A 50 10.02 13.19 -2.89
CA GLN A 50 10.15 13.60 -4.30
C GLN A 50 10.97 14.88 -4.44
N ASN A 51 10.67 15.90 -3.63
CA ASN A 51 11.38 17.18 -3.63
C ASN A 51 12.86 17.03 -3.23
N MET A 52 13.17 16.07 -2.35
CA MET A 52 14.53 15.72 -1.96
C MET A 52 15.28 14.89 -3.03
N GLY A 53 14.62 14.45 -4.10
CA GLY A 53 15.20 13.57 -5.12
C GLY A 53 15.47 12.16 -4.60
N LEU A 54 14.85 11.77 -3.49
CA LEU A 54 14.94 10.41 -2.94
C LEU A 54 13.89 9.50 -3.55
N LEU A 55 12.82 10.07 -4.07
CA LEU A 55 11.76 9.40 -4.83
C LEU A 55 11.84 9.85 -6.30
N ASP A 56 11.32 9.03 -7.21
CA ASP A 56 11.31 9.30 -8.66
C ASP A 56 12.69 9.60 -9.28
N ASN A 57 13.76 9.09 -8.67
CA ASN A 57 15.15 9.27 -9.12
C ASN A 57 15.68 8.12 -9.99
N GLY A 58 14.77 7.36 -10.61
CA GLY A 58 15.09 6.17 -11.40
C GLY A 58 15.35 4.91 -10.56
N LYS A 59 15.35 4.97 -9.22
CA LYS A 59 15.35 3.80 -8.35
C LYS A 59 13.93 3.44 -7.93
N CYS A 60 13.62 2.15 -7.94
CA CYS A 60 12.34 1.66 -7.46
C CYS A 60 12.30 1.75 -5.93
N PRO A 61 11.35 2.49 -5.34
CA PRO A 61 11.25 2.65 -3.88
C PRO A 61 10.92 1.33 -3.15
N MET A 62 10.35 0.35 -3.84
CA MET A 62 10.00 -0.95 -3.23
C MET A 62 11.14 -1.98 -3.23
N CYS A 63 12.07 -1.90 -4.18
CA CYS A 63 13.13 -2.92 -4.33
C CYS A 63 14.55 -2.36 -4.49
N GLY A 64 14.71 -1.03 -4.55
CA GLY A 64 16.00 -0.34 -4.72
C GLY A 64 16.65 -0.48 -6.09
N ILE A 65 16.12 -1.32 -6.98
CA ILE A 65 16.65 -1.54 -8.32
C ILE A 65 16.45 -0.29 -9.17
N ARG A 66 17.50 0.14 -9.86
CA ARG A 66 17.45 1.22 -10.84
C ARG A 66 16.86 0.71 -12.15
N GLU A 67 15.85 1.41 -12.66
CA GLU A 67 15.34 1.25 -14.02
C GLU A 67 15.36 2.64 -14.66
N ASP A 68 16.15 2.81 -15.72
CA ASP A 68 16.30 4.10 -16.40
C ASP A 68 15.00 4.54 -17.10
N ALA A 69 14.08 3.59 -17.33
CA ALA A 69 12.75 3.83 -17.86
C ALA A 69 11.69 3.67 -16.76
N VAL A 70 11.47 4.74 -15.99
CA VAL A 70 10.42 4.82 -14.96
C VAL A 70 9.04 4.99 -15.62
N ASN A 71 8.51 3.90 -16.17
CA ASN A 71 7.25 3.88 -16.93
C ASN A 71 6.02 3.48 -16.09
N TYR A 72 6.23 3.01 -14.86
CA TYR A 72 5.15 2.47 -14.02
C TYR A 72 5.01 3.30 -12.77
N ALA A 73 3.79 3.78 -12.50
CA ALA A 73 3.46 4.55 -11.30
C ALA A 73 2.38 3.84 -10.48
N LEU A 74 2.52 3.89 -9.17
CA LEU A 74 1.46 3.53 -8.23
C LEU A 74 0.81 4.81 -7.71
N SER A 75 -0.52 4.87 -7.79
CA SER A 75 -1.33 5.99 -7.30
C SER A 75 -2.30 5.50 -6.24
N TYR A 76 -2.34 6.20 -5.11
CA TYR A 76 -3.21 5.91 -3.97
C TYR A 76 -4.41 6.88 -3.92
N GLN A 77 -5.45 6.53 -3.15
CA GLN A 77 -6.69 7.31 -3.08
C GLN A 77 -6.50 8.74 -2.52
N ASN A 78 -5.46 8.96 -1.73
CA ASN A 78 -5.06 10.26 -1.20
C ASN A 78 -4.33 11.15 -2.23
N GLY A 79 -4.16 10.69 -3.48
CA GLY A 79 -3.43 11.40 -4.53
C GLY A 79 -1.93 11.13 -4.56
N ALA A 80 -1.37 10.42 -3.58
CA ALA A 80 0.05 10.10 -3.56
C ALA A 80 0.42 9.20 -4.74
N THR A 81 1.36 9.65 -5.55
CA THR A 81 1.80 8.94 -6.75
C THR A 81 3.32 8.86 -6.81
N PHE A 82 3.85 7.68 -7.13
CA PHE A 82 5.29 7.46 -7.28
C PHE A 82 5.63 6.36 -8.28
N HIS A 83 6.81 6.45 -8.89
CA HIS A 83 7.27 5.48 -9.87
C HIS A 83 7.90 4.25 -9.23
N VAL A 84 7.67 3.09 -9.83
CA VAL A 84 8.18 1.78 -9.41
C VAL A 84 8.70 0.99 -10.60
N CYS A 85 9.49 -0.05 -10.34
CA CYS A 85 9.91 -0.95 -11.42
C CYS A 85 8.77 -1.84 -11.91
N LYS A 86 8.91 -2.36 -13.15
CA LYS A 86 7.93 -3.26 -13.77
C LYS A 86 7.59 -4.47 -12.90
N LYS A 87 8.59 -5.04 -12.22
CA LYS A 87 8.42 -6.22 -11.35
C LYS A 87 7.51 -5.90 -10.16
N CYS A 88 7.81 -4.82 -9.45
CA CYS A 88 7.03 -4.38 -8.29
C CYS A 88 5.61 -3.96 -8.69
N TYR A 89 5.45 -3.27 -9.81
CA TYR A 89 4.13 -2.91 -10.35
C TYR A 89 3.26 -4.16 -10.59
N LYS A 90 3.79 -5.17 -11.28
CA LYS A 90 3.05 -6.42 -11.55
C LYS A 90 2.72 -7.18 -10.27
N GLN A 91 3.62 -7.20 -9.30
CA GLN A 91 3.39 -7.85 -8.01
C GLN A 91 2.26 -7.16 -7.23
N TYR A 92 2.29 -5.83 -7.16
CA TYR A 92 1.23 -5.04 -6.53
C TYR A 92 -0.13 -5.28 -7.22
N ALA A 93 -0.19 -5.22 -8.54
CA ALA A 93 -1.41 -5.46 -9.30
C ALA A 93 -2.02 -6.86 -9.07
N ARG A 94 -1.18 -7.90 -8.85
CA ARG A 94 -1.63 -9.24 -8.49
C ARG A 94 -2.23 -9.28 -7.09
N GLN A 95 -1.59 -8.64 -6.11
CA GLN A 95 -2.07 -8.57 -4.73
C GLN A 95 -3.43 -7.85 -4.65
N GLU A 96 -3.58 -6.72 -5.34
CA GLU A 96 -4.85 -5.98 -5.38
C GLU A 96 -5.99 -6.79 -6.02
N LYS A 97 -5.71 -7.54 -7.10
CA LYS A 97 -6.68 -8.46 -7.69
C LYS A 97 -7.10 -9.56 -6.71
N GLN A 98 -6.15 -10.11 -5.95
CA GLN A 98 -6.43 -11.17 -4.98
C GLN A 98 -7.30 -10.66 -3.80
N LYS A 99 -7.05 -9.44 -3.30
CA LYS A 99 -7.90 -8.81 -2.28
C LYS A 99 -9.35 -8.67 -2.76
N ARG A 100 -9.56 -8.22 -4.01
CA ARG A 100 -10.89 -8.08 -4.61
C ARG A 100 -11.59 -9.43 -4.82
N GLY A 101 -10.84 -10.45 -5.24
CA GLY A 101 -11.39 -11.80 -5.44
C GLY A 101 -11.87 -12.47 -4.14
N CYS A 102 -11.18 -12.24 -3.02
CA CYS A 102 -11.56 -12.82 -1.74
C CYS A 102 -12.85 -12.19 -1.15
N ALA A 103 -13.06 -10.89 -1.40
CA ALA A 103 -14.24 -10.18 -0.91
C ALA A 103 -15.56 -10.66 -1.55
N CYS A 104 -15.56 -11.12 -2.81
CA CYS A 104 -16.80 -11.57 -3.46
C CYS A 104 -17.30 -12.91 -2.91
N CYS A 105 -16.41 -13.82 -2.50
CA CYS A 105 -16.78 -15.13 -1.95
C CYS A 105 -17.53 -15.01 -0.62
N LEU A 106 -17.14 -14.06 0.25
CA LEU A 106 -17.80 -13.84 1.54
C LEU A 106 -19.25 -13.35 1.38
N ILE A 107 -19.50 -12.50 0.38
CA ILE A 107 -20.84 -11.98 0.09
C ILE A 107 -21.76 -13.11 -0.41
N VAL A 108 -21.26 -13.97 -1.30
CA VAL A 108 -22.04 -15.10 -1.83
C VAL A 108 -22.41 -16.09 -0.71
N LEU A 109 -21.49 -16.40 0.19
CA LEU A 109 -21.76 -17.28 1.34
C LEU A 109 -22.80 -16.68 2.30
N ALA A 110 -22.74 -15.38 2.56
CA ALA A 110 -23.72 -14.69 3.40
C ALA A 110 -25.14 -14.73 2.78
N VAL A 111 -25.26 -14.47 1.47
CA VAL A 111 -26.54 -14.52 0.76
C VAL A 111 -27.12 -15.92 0.75
N LEU A 112 -26.30 -16.95 0.47
CA LEU A 112 -26.74 -18.35 0.52
C LEU A 112 -27.19 -18.75 1.94
N GLY A 113 -26.47 -18.33 2.98
CA GLY A 113 -26.86 -18.58 4.36
C GLY A 113 -28.23 -18.00 4.72
N VAL A 114 -28.51 -16.77 4.29
CA VAL A 114 -29.82 -16.11 4.52
C VAL A 114 -30.95 -16.82 3.77
N ILE A 115 -30.71 -17.22 2.51
CA ILE A 115 -31.72 -17.96 1.71
C ILE A 115 -32.04 -19.31 2.36
N ILE A 116 -31.01 -20.08 2.74
CA ILE A 116 -31.18 -21.38 3.39
C ILE A 116 -31.93 -21.22 4.71
N TYR A 117 -31.54 -20.24 5.55
CA TYR A 117 -32.22 -19.96 6.80
C TYR A 117 -33.71 -19.58 6.59
N GLY A 118 -34.00 -18.76 5.58
CA GLY A 118 -35.37 -18.39 5.21
C GLY A 118 -36.21 -19.58 4.78
N ILE A 119 -35.65 -20.50 3.98
CA ILE A 119 -36.32 -21.74 3.55
C ILE A 119 -36.59 -22.65 4.75
N VAL A 120 -35.63 -22.79 5.68
CA VAL A 120 -35.79 -23.62 6.88
C VAL A 120 -36.92 -23.09 7.77
N GLN A 121 -37.00 -21.77 7.97
CA GLN A 121 -38.10 -21.15 8.73
C GLN A 121 -39.47 -21.37 8.07
N LEU A 122 -39.53 -21.32 6.73
CA LEU A 122 -40.75 -21.57 5.96
C LEU A 122 -41.22 -23.03 5.97
N LEU A 123 -40.31 -24.00 6.20
CA LEU A 123 -40.62 -25.43 6.27
C LEU A 123 -41.01 -25.90 7.68
N ILE A 124 -40.68 -25.12 8.71
CA ILE A 124 -40.99 -25.42 10.12
C ILE A 124 -42.34 -24.80 10.55
N LEU A 125 -42.86 -23.83 9.79
CA LEU A 125 -44.18 -23.24 9.96
C LEU A 125 -45.27 -24.05 9.24
#